data_AF-A0AAU9JN53-F1
#
_entry.id   AF-A0AAU9JN53-F1
#
_cell.length_a   1.000
_cell.length_b   1.000
_cell.length_c   1.000
_cell.angle_alpha   90.00
_cell.angle_beta   90.00
_cell.angle_gamma   90.00
#
_symmetry.space_group_name_H-M   'P 1'
#
loop_
_entity.id
_entity.type
_entity.pdbx_description
1 polymer ?
#
loop_
_entity_poly.entity_id
_entity_poly.type
_entity_poly.pdbx_seq_one_letter_code
_entity_poly.pdbx_strand_id
1 'polypeptide(L)'
;MSHRSNPSQLSTNDESKGNELDRFSANQSLASSTSSIFTRSPFGKTGEGDHDWKLDNKCFICDRKFNLTIRRHHCRFCGNSVCDDHSMKRRQYENLPKKQRICDNCNRELIREEIKKEIEEEIAKLQSEVQHQKEMNERLLKEHTEKTQKISQLESDLTKAERIQREKEQSMQEKLNEVLERGEKSKNLVEDLRKSLDVSHNNEQEISNQVHEGEKQLEKYRIESENLRDRKEELASQIEHLTNRIKSSLPLSEVREAMCNRCKTRLDQTYKPFAMDGTIIEEENETSVLSSSVRGSINVLKRS
;
A
#
# COMPACT_ATOMS: atom_id res chain seq x y z
N MET A 1 11.73 -11.96 16.80
CA MET A 1 11.24 -12.72 17.97
C MET A 1 10.99 -11.76 19.11
N SER A 2 9.72 -11.48 19.41
CA SER A 2 9.18 -11.08 20.72
C SER A 2 7.69 -10.93 20.54
N HIS A 3 6.94 -11.66 21.36
CA HIS A 3 5.61 -12.15 21.06
C HIS A 3 4.51 -11.11 21.28
N ARG A 4 3.51 -11.18 20.39
CA ARG A 4 2.13 -10.79 20.63
C ARG A 4 1.61 -11.47 21.90
N SER A 5 0.72 -10.79 22.62
CA SER A 5 -0.59 -11.34 23.00
C SER A 5 -1.52 -10.23 23.47
N ASN A 6 -2.58 -10.03 22.69
CA ASN A 6 -3.87 -9.51 23.12
C ASN A 6 -4.56 -10.60 23.99
N PRO A 7 -5.51 -10.23 24.86
CA PRO A 7 -6.82 -10.83 24.66
C PRO A 7 -7.98 -9.84 24.80
N SER A 8 -8.84 -9.96 23.80
CA SER A 8 -10.26 -9.61 23.77
C SER A 8 -11.07 -10.19 24.94
N GLN A 9 -12.12 -9.46 25.36
CA GLN A 9 -13.54 -9.84 25.43
C GLN A 9 -14.26 -8.76 26.27
N LEU A 10 -15.08 -7.91 25.67
CA LEU A 10 -16.53 -8.05 25.51
C LEU A 10 -17.29 -8.11 26.85
N SER A 11 -17.83 -6.97 27.27
CA SER A 11 -19.08 -6.93 28.06
C SER A 11 -19.88 -5.69 27.66
N THR A 12 -21.04 -5.97 27.08
CA THR A 12 -22.15 -5.08 26.80
C THR A 12 -22.62 -4.37 28.06
N ASN A 13 -22.63 -3.04 28.05
CA ASN A 13 -23.51 -2.25 28.91
C ASN A 13 -24.31 -1.29 28.04
N ASP A 14 -25.55 -1.72 27.89
CA ASP A 14 -26.73 -1.00 27.43
C ASP A 14 -27.07 0.04 28.50
N GLU A 15 -26.82 1.33 28.22
CA GLU A 15 -27.40 2.42 28.98
C GLU A 15 -27.84 3.53 28.02
N SER A 16 -29.12 3.43 27.71
CA SER A 16 -29.96 4.47 27.15
C SER A 16 -29.70 5.83 27.80
N LYS A 17 -29.16 6.77 27.03
CA LYS A 17 -29.26 8.21 27.31
C LYS A 17 -29.88 8.91 26.10
N GLY A 18 -31.18 8.65 25.94
CA GLY A 18 -32.08 9.59 25.30
C GLY A 18 -32.51 10.67 26.32
N ASN A 19 -32.96 11.79 25.76
CA ASN A 19 -33.53 12.99 26.39
C ASN A 19 -32.55 13.95 27.06
N GLU A 20 -32.47 15.16 26.51
CA GLU A 20 -33.26 16.30 27.01
C GLU A 20 -32.90 17.57 26.22
N LEU A 21 -33.59 17.84 25.10
CA LEU A 21 -33.71 19.21 24.57
C LEU A 21 -35.06 19.50 23.89
N ASP A 22 -36.06 18.62 24.08
CA ASP A 22 -37.46 18.84 23.68
C ASP A 22 -38.36 18.93 24.91
N ARG A 23 -38.21 20.00 25.71
CA ARG A 23 -39.26 20.40 26.66
C ARG A 23 -39.07 21.80 27.24
N PHE A 24 -39.31 22.85 26.45
CA PHE A 24 -39.81 24.10 27.03
C PHE A 24 -40.78 24.83 26.10
N SER A 25 -42.03 24.85 26.55
CA SER A 25 -43.09 25.81 26.26
C SER A 25 -43.68 25.86 24.85
N ALA A 26 -44.57 24.90 24.58
CA ALA A 26 -45.91 25.29 24.18
C ALA A 26 -46.58 26.01 25.36
N ASN A 27 -46.73 27.35 25.29
CA ASN A 27 -47.85 28.01 25.94
C ASN A 27 -48.03 29.45 25.43
N GLN A 28 -49.28 29.68 25.04
CA GLN A 28 -49.98 30.94 24.99
C GLN A 28 -49.45 32.00 24.01
N SER A 29 -50.15 32.02 22.87
CA SER A 29 -50.77 33.24 22.34
C SER A 29 -51.38 34.08 23.46
N LEU A 30 -50.55 34.86 24.15
CA LEU A 30 -51.01 36.04 24.86
C LEU A 30 -51.38 37.05 23.78
N ALA A 31 -52.66 37.05 23.42
CA ALA A 31 -53.31 38.26 22.96
C ALA A 31 -53.04 39.31 24.05
N SER A 32 -52.07 40.18 23.81
CA SER A 32 -51.90 41.41 24.57
C SER A 32 -53.09 42.29 24.22
N SER A 33 -54.21 41.99 24.88
CA SER A 33 -55.28 42.93 25.15
C SER A 33 -54.67 44.02 26.03
N THR A 34 -53.89 44.92 25.43
CA THR A 34 -53.66 46.23 26.00
C THR A 34 -54.98 46.98 25.89
N SER A 35 -55.86 46.70 26.84
CA SER A 35 -56.94 47.60 27.23
C SER A 35 -56.27 48.95 27.44
N SER A 36 -56.38 49.80 26.43
CA SER A 36 -55.88 51.15 26.45
C SER A 36 -56.76 51.92 27.42
N ILE A 37 -56.48 51.78 28.72
CA ILE A 37 -56.96 52.73 29.71
C ILE A 37 -56.18 54.00 29.40
N PHE A 38 -56.72 54.79 28.48
CA PHE A 38 -56.35 56.17 28.25
C PHE A 38 -56.67 56.93 29.54
N THR A 39 -55.79 56.85 30.54
CA THR A 39 -55.67 57.95 31.50
C THR A 39 -55.11 59.11 30.70
N ARG A 40 -56.02 59.96 30.20
CA ARG A 40 -55.68 61.25 29.58
C ARG A 40 -54.66 61.94 30.48
N SER A 41 -53.42 62.05 30.00
CA SER A 41 -52.47 63.00 30.58
C SER A 41 -53.12 64.38 30.55
N PRO A 42 -53.17 65.14 31.67
CA PRO A 42 -53.81 66.46 31.70
C PRO A 42 -53.07 67.50 30.85
N PHE A 43 -51.88 67.15 30.34
CA PHE A 43 -51.04 68.02 29.55
C PHE A 43 -51.21 67.69 28.07
N GLY A 44 -52.21 68.34 27.47
CA GLY A 44 -52.37 68.38 26.03
C GLY A 44 -51.08 68.87 25.38
N LYS A 45 -50.59 68.13 24.39
CA LYS A 45 -49.63 68.60 23.40
C LYS A 45 -50.30 69.63 22.48
N THR A 46 -50.81 70.73 23.05
CA THR A 46 -51.24 71.87 22.25
C THR A 46 -50.02 72.78 22.13
N GLY A 47 -49.49 72.81 20.91
CA GLY A 47 -48.41 73.65 20.39
C GLY A 47 -48.59 75.15 20.55
N GLU A 48 -49.47 75.59 21.44
CA GLU A 48 -49.91 76.96 21.62
C GLU A 48 -49.64 77.33 23.07
N GLY A 49 -48.75 78.28 23.29
CA GLY A 49 -48.37 78.79 24.61
C GLY A 49 -49.46 79.59 25.31
N ASP A 50 -50.73 79.25 25.09
CA ASP A 50 -51.90 79.93 25.63
C ASP A 50 -52.66 79.02 26.60
N HIS A 51 -51.96 78.56 27.63
CA HIS A 51 -52.64 78.09 28.84
C HIS A 51 -52.96 79.31 29.69
N ASP A 52 -54.25 79.51 29.94
CA ASP A 52 -54.72 80.59 30.80
C ASP A 52 -54.02 80.53 32.17
N TRP A 53 -53.52 81.68 32.62
CA TRP A 53 -52.75 81.76 33.86
C TRP A 53 -53.68 81.62 35.05
N LYS A 54 -53.54 80.51 35.76
CA LYS A 54 -54.34 80.25 36.94
C LYS A 54 -53.89 81.13 38.09
N LEU A 55 -54.79 81.99 38.56
CA LEU A 55 -54.57 82.91 39.68
C LEU A 55 -54.80 82.25 41.05
N ASP A 56 -54.11 81.13 41.32
CA ASP A 56 -54.21 80.47 42.63
C ASP A 56 -53.52 81.29 43.74
N ASN A 57 -54.04 81.18 44.96
CA ASN A 57 -53.51 81.85 46.15
C ASN A 57 -52.36 81.09 46.82
N LYS A 58 -52.01 79.92 46.31
CA LYS A 58 -50.94 79.05 46.82
C LYS A 58 -50.17 78.39 45.68
N CYS A 59 -48.94 77.96 45.97
CA CYS A 59 -48.11 77.24 45.02
C CYS A 59 -48.73 75.86 44.71
N PHE A 60 -48.85 75.52 43.42
CA PHE A 60 -49.37 74.24 42.93
C PHE A 60 -48.54 73.01 43.33
N ILE A 61 -47.28 73.19 43.74
CA ILE A 61 -46.36 72.07 44.07
C ILE A 61 -46.24 71.86 45.59
N CYS A 62 -46.11 72.93 46.38
CA CYS A 62 -45.88 72.82 47.82
C CYS A 62 -46.97 73.43 48.70
N ASP A 63 -48.07 73.89 48.10
CA ASP A 63 -49.23 74.49 48.77
C ASP A 63 -48.97 75.73 49.64
N ARG A 64 -47.74 76.28 49.63
CA ARG A 64 -47.41 77.54 50.34
C ARG A 64 -48.19 78.72 49.76
N LYS A 65 -48.86 79.49 50.62
CA LYS A 65 -49.62 80.70 50.23
C LYS A 65 -48.68 81.80 49.73
N PHE A 66 -49.07 82.47 48.66
CA PHE A 66 -48.34 83.64 48.17
C PHE A 66 -48.54 84.83 49.12
N ASN A 67 -47.50 85.63 49.29
CA ASN A 67 -47.49 86.83 50.12
C ASN A 67 -46.40 87.82 49.62
N LEU A 68 -46.06 88.83 50.41
CA LEU A 68 -45.07 89.85 50.01
C LEU A 68 -43.65 89.27 49.80
N THR A 69 -43.28 88.18 50.48
CA THR A 69 -41.97 87.52 50.35
C THR A 69 -42.00 86.34 49.38
N ILE A 70 -43.09 85.57 49.34
CA ILE A 70 -43.30 84.46 48.39
C ILE A 70 -44.09 84.98 47.18
N ARG A 71 -43.38 85.39 46.13
CA ARG A 71 -43.97 85.90 44.89
C ARG A 71 -44.59 84.77 44.05
N ARG A 72 -45.67 85.10 43.34
CA ARG A 72 -46.35 84.21 42.39
C ARG A 72 -45.65 84.23 41.03
N HIS A 73 -45.41 83.05 40.47
CA HIS A 73 -44.97 82.86 39.10
C HIS A 73 -45.89 81.87 38.39
N HIS A 74 -45.99 81.96 37.06
CA HIS A 74 -46.75 81.00 36.26
C HIS A 74 -45.80 80.11 35.47
N CYS A 75 -46.10 78.82 35.42
CA CYS A 75 -45.47 77.90 34.49
C CYS A 75 -46.04 78.11 33.10
N ARG A 76 -45.18 78.39 32.10
CA ARG A 76 -45.62 78.61 30.71
C ARG A 76 -46.11 77.33 30.01
N PHE A 77 -45.87 76.17 30.61
CA PHE A 77 -46.25 74.86 30.05
C PHE A 77 -47.55 74.32 30.65
N CYS A 78 -48.00 74.82 31.82
CA CYS A 78 -49.22 74.31 32.46
C CYS A 78 -50.18 75.38 32.98
N GLY A 79 -49.80 76.66 32.95
CA GLY A 79 -50.61 77.77 33.44
C GLY A 79 -50.70 77.87 34.97
N ASN A 80 -50.30 76.84 35.73
CA ASN A 80 -50.44 76.82 37.20
C ASN A 80 -49.53 77.86 37.90
N SER A 81 -50.03 78.42 39.00
CA SER A 81 -49.30 79.30 39.90
C SER A 81 -48.29 78.55 40.78
N VAL A 82 -47.04 78.99 40.82
CA VAL A 82 -45.91 78.36 41.52
C VAL A 82 -45.00 79.40 42.17
N CYS A 83 -44.28 79.04 43.24
CA CYS A 83 -43.25 79.90 43.84
C CYS A 83 -41.93 79.80 43.07
N ASP A 84 -40.96 80.68 43.37
CA ASP A 84 -39.69 80.71 42.64
C ASP A 84 -38.90 79.39 42.78
N ASP A 85 -38.82 78.84 44.00
CA ASP A 85 -38.16 77.56 44.30
C ASP A 85 -38.61 76.41 43.37
N HIS A 86 -39.91 76.36 43.05
CA HIS A 86 -40.49 75.29 42.23
C HIS A 86 -40.61 75.64 40.75
N SER A 87 -39.97 76.73 40.32
CA SER A 87 -40.01 77.20 38.93
C SER A 87 -38.69 77.78 38.46
N MET A 88 -37.56 77.34 39.02
CA MET A 88 -36.23 77.85 38.68
C MET A 88 -35.78 77.45 37.27
N LYS A 89 -36.35 76.37 36.70
CA LYS A 89 -35.95 75.84 35.40
C LYS A 89 -36.62 76.60 34.25
N ARG A 90 -35.90 76.70 33.13
CA ARG A 90 -36.41 77.27 31.89
C ARG A 90 -36.20 76.30 30.73
N ARG A 91 -37.25 76.03 29.96
CA ARG A 91 -37.22 75.14 28.79
C ARG A 91 -37.72 75.87 27.55
N GLN A 92 -37.18 75.50 26.40
CA GLN A 92 -37.62 76.04 25.11
C GLN A 92 -38.84 75.24 24.63
N TYR A 93 -39.83 75.96 24.09
CA TYR A 93 -40.93 75.33 23.38
C TYR A 93 -40.51 75.15 21.92
N GLU A 94 -40.92 74.08 21.24
CA GLU A 94 -40.53 73.81 19.83
C GLU A 94 -40.79 75.02 18.92
N ASN A 95 -41.89 75.75 19.17
CA ASN A 95 -42.34 76.90 18.38
C ASN A 95 -41.93 78.27 18.93
N LEU A 96 -41.10 78.36 19.99
CA LEU A 96 -40.67 79.64 20.58
C LEU A 96 -39.15 79.80 20.59
N PRO A 97 -38.61 80.98 20.22
CA PRO A 97 -37.16 81.20 20.14
C PRO A 97 -36.48 81.36 21.51
N LYS A 98 -37.23 81.54 22.61
CA LYS A 98 -36.70 81.84 23.94
C LYS A 98 -37.17 80.83 24.99
N LYS A 99 -36.26 80.46 25.91
CA LYS A 99 -36.56 79.57 27.04
C LYS A 99 -37.55 80.20 28.02
N GLN A 100 -38.63 79.50 28.29
CA GLN A 100 -39.72 79.91 29.18
C GLN A 100 -39.60 79.27 30.55
N ARG A 101 -40.04 80.00 31.59
CA ARG A 101 -40.09 79.49 32.96
C ARG A 101 -41.11 78.36 33.08
N ILE A 102 -40.70 77.24 33.64
CA ILE A 102 -41.58 76.09 33.88
C ILE A 102 -41.51 75.65 35.32
N CYS A 103 -42.56 74.97 35.80
CA CYS A 103 -42.53 74.35 37.11
C CYS A 103 -41.76 73.02 37.10
N ASP A 104 -41.33 72.57 38.27
CA ASP A 104 -40.55 71.33 38.38
C ASP A 104 -41.32 70.09 37.89
N ASN A 105 -42.65 70.05 38.07
CA ASN A 105 -43.46 68.96 37.55
C ASN A 105 -43.35 68.87 36.03
N CYS A 106 -43.56 69.98 35.31
CA CYS A 106 -43.40 70.03 33.85
C CYS A 106 -41.96 69.68 33.42
N ASN A 107 -40.95 70.13 34.15
CA ASN A 107 -39.56 69.80 33.82
C ASN A 107 -39.26 68.30 34.00
N ARG A 108 -39.79 67.67 35.05
CA ARG A 108 -39.64 66.23 35.29
C ARG A 108 -40.34 65.38 34.23
N GLU A 109 -41.53 65.76 33.81
CA GLU A 109 -42.23 65.06 32.72
C GLU A 109 -41.45 65.15 31.40
N LEU A 110 -40.92 66.32 31.04
CA LEU A 110 -40.10 66.46 29.83
C LEU A 110 -38.84 65.58 29.87
N ILE A 111 -38.13 65.58 31.00
CA ILE A 111 -36.96 64.71 31.18
C ILE A 111 -37.35 63.24 31.08
N ARG A 112 -38.49 62.84 31.66
CA ARG A 112 -38.98 61.46 31.58
C ARG A 112 -39.25 61.06 30.13
N GLU A 113 -39.88 61.93 29.34
CA GLU A 113 -40.14 61.67 27.93
C GLU A 113 -38.87 61.67 27.07
N GLU A 114 -37.90 62.55 27.36
CA GLU A 114 -36.56 62.56 26.72
C GLU A 114 -35.86 61.21 26.97
N ILE A 115 -35.74 60.78 28.23
CA ILE A 115 -35.11 59.50 28.61
C ILE A 115 -35.86 58.31 28.02
N LYS A 116 -37.20 58.34 28.03
CA LYS A 116 -38.01 57.26 27.47
C LYS A 116 -37.74 57.05 25.99
N LYS A 117 -37.64 58.14 25.21
CA LYS A 117 -37.30 58.07 23.78
C LYS A 117 -35.90 57.50 23.57
N GLU A 118 -34.91 57.96 24.33
CA GLU A 118 -33.54 57.42 24.24
C GLU A 118 -33.49 55.92 24.52
N ILE A 119 -34.22 55.46 25.55
CA ILE A 119 -34.33 54.04 25.88
C ILE A 119 -35.03 53.26 24.76
N GLU A 120 -36.13 53.78 24.21
CA GLU A 120 -36.87 53.14 23.12
C GLU A 120 -36.01 53.00 21.85
N GLU A 121 -35.26 54.05 21.49
CA GLU A 121 -34.32 54.02 20.38
C GLU A 121 -33.20 53.01 20.60
N GLU A 122 -32.65 52.93 21.81
CA GLU A 122 -31.58 51.99 22.11
C GLU A 122 -32.07 50.54 22.16
N ILE A 123 -33.27 50.30 22.71
CA ILE A 123 -33.92 48.98 22.65
C ILE A 123 -34.14 48.56 21.20
N ALA A 124 -34.61 49.46 20.33
CA ALA A 124 -34.83 49.14 18.93
C ALA A 124 -33.51 48.75 18.21
N LYS A 125 -32.41 49.46 18.49
CA LYS A 125 -31.08 49.10 17.96
C LYS A 125 -30.64 47.73 18.47
N LEU A 126 -30.70 47.49 19.77
CA LEU A 126 -30.30 46.21 20.37
C LEU A 126 -31.16 45.05 19.84
N GLN A 127 -32.46 45.26 19.62
CA GLN A 127 -33.35 44.27 19.01
C GLN A 127 -32.92 43.94 17.58
N SER A 128 -32.55 44.95 16.78
CA SER A 128 -32.06 44.73 15.42
C SER A 128 -30.73 43.96 15.38
N GLU A 129 -29.81 44.27 16.31
CA GLU A 129 -28.52 43.59 16.43
C GLU A 129 -28.69 42.12 16.84
N VAL A 130 -29.54 41.87 17.84
CA VAL A 130 -29.87 40.51 18.28
C VAL A 130 -30.52 39.71 17.15
N GLN A 131 -31.41 40.32 16.38
CA GLN A 131 -32.04 39.65 15.24
C GLN A 131 -31.01 39.30 14.17
N HIS A 132 -30.13 40.24 13.83
CA HIS A 132 -29.05 39.99 12.86
C HIS A 132 -28.13 38.85 13.32
N GLN A 133 -27.73 38.86 14.60
CA GLN A 133 -26.86 37.83 15.15
C GLN A 133 -27.53 36.44 15.16
N LYS A 134 -28.83 36.38 15.42
CA LYS A 134 -29.60 35.12 15.36
C LYS A 134 -29.58 34.53 13.94
N GLU A 135 -29.87 35.35 12.93
CA GLU A 135 -29.87 34.92 11.53
C GLU A 135 -28.48 34.48 11.07
N MET A 136 -27.43 35.19 11.50
CA MET A 136 -26.05 34.81 11.21
C MET A 136 -25.68 33.47 11.88
N ASN A 137 -26.03 33.28 13.15
CA ASN A 137 -25.77 32.04 13.87
C ASN A 137 -26.51 30.85 13.25
N GLU A 138 -27.77 31.03 12.83
CA GLU A 138 -28.54 29.98 12.15
C GLU A 138 -27.89 29.57 10.82
N ARG A 139 -27.41 30.56 10.05
CA ARG A 139 -26.68 30.31 8.80
C ARG A 139 -25.38 29.53 9.04
N LEU A 140 -24.59 29.96 10.02
CA LEU A 140 -23.34 29.30 10.39
C LEU A 140 -23.59 27.87 10.88
N LEU A 141 -24.66 27.65 11.65
CA LEU A 141 -25.03 26.32 12.11
C LEU A 141 -25.38 25.40 10.94
N LYS A 142 -26.18 25.88 9.98
CA LYS A 142 -26.51 25.13 8.77
C LYS A 142 -25.26 24.76 7.97
N GLU A 143 -24.39 25.73 7.71
CA GLU A 143 -23.13 25.48 6.99
C GLU A 143 -22.23 24.48 7.74
N HIS A 144 -22.14 24.58 9.07
CA HIS A 144 -21.39 23.64 9.89
C HIS A 144 -21.96 22.21 9.77
N THR A 145 -23.28 22.05 9.84
CA THR A 145 -23.92 20.73 9.71
C THR A 145 -23.68 20.11 8.33
N GLU A 146 -23.79 20.89 7.25
CA GLU A 146 -23.54 20.43 5.88
C GLU A 146 -22.07 20.01 5.70
N LYS A 147 -21.13 20.82 6.19
CA LYS A 147 -19.70 20.47 6.15
C LYS A 147 -19.39 19.23 6.98
N THR A 148 -19.98 19.09 8.15
CA THR A 148 -19.79 17.90 9.01
C THR A 148 -20.27 16.63 8.32
N GLN A 149 -21.44 16.67 7.67
CA GLN A 149 -21.94 15.55 6.87
C GLN A 149 -21.02 15.22 5.69
N LYS A 150 -20.51 16.24 4.99
CA LYS A 150 -19.55 16.08 3.89
C LYS A 150 -18.27 15.40 4.35
N ILE A 151 -17.73 15.82 5.49
CA ILE A 151 -16.53 15.21 6.10
C ILE A 151 -16.78 13.75 6.42
N SER A 152 -17.88 13.43 7.12
CA SER A 152 -18.22 12.04 7.47
C SER A 152 -18.36 11.14 6.24
N GLN A 153 -18.95 11.66 5.15
CA GLN A 153 -19.03 10.94 3.88
C GLN A 153 -17.65 10.69 3.25
N LEU A 154 -16.80 11.72 3.22
CA LEU A 154 -15.44 11.60 2.68
C LEU A 154 -14.59 10.62 3.49
N GLU A 155 -14.72 10.59 4.81
CA GLU A 155 -14.03 9.64 5.68
C GLU A 155 -14.45 8.18 5.39
N SER A 156 -15.75 7.95 5.18
CA SER A 156 -16.29 6.64 4.79
C SER A 156 -15.73 6.19 3.43
N ASP A 157 -15.69 7.09 2.46
CA ASP A 157 -15.20 6.78 1.12
C ASP A 157 -13.68 6.57 1.10
N LEU A 158 -12.92 7.35 1.89
CA LEU A 158 -11.49 7.14 2.09
C LEU A 158 -11.21 5.77 2.68
N THR A 159 -11.92 5.38 3.73
CA THR A 159 -11.77 4.07 4.37
C THR A 159 -12.05 2.92 3.40
N LYS A 160 -13.08 3.05 2.55
CA LYS A 160 -13.38 2.06 1.51
C LYS A 160 -12.28 1.99 0.45
N ALA A 161 -11.79 3.13 -0.01
CA ALA A 161 -10.72 3.21 -1.00
C ALA A 161 -9.43 2.57 -0.48
N GLU A 162 -9.06 2.86 0.77
CA GLU A 162 -7.89 2.26 1.43
C GLU A 162 -8.01 0.74 1.54
N ARG A 163 -9.19 0.21 1.90
CA ARG A 163 -9.43 -1.24 1.94
C ARG A 163 -9.22 -1.88 0.57
N ILE A 164 -9.84 -1.33 -0.47
CA ILE A 164 -9.72 -1.84 -1.84
C ILE A 164 -8.26 -1.78 -2.31
N GLN A 165 -7.55 -0.69 -2.00
CA GLN A 165 -6.17 -0.54 -2.39
C GLN A 165 -5.26 -1.56 -1.69
N ARG A 166 -5.48 -1.81 -0.40
CA ARG A 166 -4.77 -2.83 0.38
C ARG A 166 -4.99 -4.23 -0.18
N GLU A 167 -6.23 -4.57 -0.57
CA GLU A 167 -6.54 -5.86 -1.21
C GLU A 167 -5.83 -6.02 -2.56
N LYS A 168 -5.78 -4.96 -3.38
CA LYS A 168 -5.02 -4.96 -4.64
C LYS A 168 -3.52 -5.13 -4.41
N GLU A 169 -2.96 -4.42 -3.43
CA GLU A 169 -1.54 -4.52 -3.08
C GLU A 169 -1.18 -5.94 -2.62
N GLN A 170 -2.01 -6.56 -1.78
CA GLN A 170 -1.83 -7.95 -1.36
C GLN A 170 -1.86 -8.91 -2.55
N SER A 171 -2.85 -8.79 -3.44
CA SER A 171 -2.93 -9.62 -4.63
C SER A 171 -1.74 -9.43 -5.57
N MET A 172 -1.24 -8.20 -5.71
CA MET A 172 -0.03 -7.92 -6.51
C MET A 172 1.22 -8.51 -5.86
N GLN A 173 1.33 -8.46 -4.53
CA GLN A 173 2.45 -9.03 -3.80
C GLN A 173 2.47 -10.57 -3.91
N GLU A 174 1.31 -11.22 -3.87
CA GLU A 174 1.19 -12.66 -4.11
C GLU A 174 1.68 -13.03 -5.51
N LYS A 175 1.20 -12.32 -6.54
CA LYS A 175 1.67 -12.53 -7.93
C LYS A 175 3.16 -12.29 -8.10
N LEU A 176 3.72 -11.29 -7.42
CA LEU A 176 5.16 -11.02 -7.45
C LEU A 176 5.94 -12.21 -6.86
N ASN A 177 5.50 -12.71 -5.70
CA ASN A 177 6.13 -13.87 -5.06
C ASN A 177 6.07 -15.13 -5.95
N GLU A 178 4.94 -15.38 -6.61
CA GLU A 178 4.80 -16.50 -7.55
C GLU A 178 5.79 -16.41 -8.72
N VAL A 179 5.97 -15.21 -9.28
CA VAL A 179 6.92 -14.99 -10.40
C VAL A 179 8.36 -15.16 -9.92
N LEU A 180 8.70 -14.66 -8.72
CA LEU A 180 10.02 -14.84 -8.14
C LEU A 180 10.34 -16.32 -7.88
N GLU A 181 9.41 -17.08 -7.30
CA GLU A 181 9.59 -18.51 -7.05
C GLU A 181 9.75 -19.29 -8.37
N ARG A 182 8.96 -18.95 -9.39
CA ARG A 182 9.10 -19.53 -10.73
C ARG A 182 10.45 -19.20 -11.36
N GLY A 183 10.93 -17.97 -11.19
CA GLY A 183 12.24 -17.52 -11.65
C GLY A 183 13.36 -18.33 -11.00
N GLU A 184 13.30 -18.53 -9.69
CA GLU A 184 14.31 -19.31 -8.95
C GLU A 184 14.32 -20.79 -9.36
N LYS A 185 13.14 -21.40 -9.52
CA LYS A 185 13.01 -22.76 -10.06
C LYS A 185 13.64 -22.89 -11.46
N SER A 186 13.37 -21.92 -12.34
CA SER A 186 13.94 -21.89 -13.69
C SER A 186 15.47 -21.75 -13.65
N LYS A 187 15.99 -20.88 -12.79
CA LYS A 187 17.43 -20.69 -12.60
C LYS A 187 18.12 -21.97 -12.13
N ASN A 188 17.55 -22.66 -11.15
CA ASN A 188 18.07 -23.94 -10.67
C ASN A 188 18.06 -25.01 -11.76
N LEU A 189 16.97 -25.09 -12.55
CA LEU A 189 16.90 -26.01 -13.68
C LEU A 189 17.98 -25.74 -14.73
N VAL A 190 18.23 -24.47 -15.07
CA VAL A 190 19.30 -24.09 -16.01
C VAL A 190 20.67 -24.48 -15.47
N GLU A 191 20.90 -24.30 -14.17
CA GLU A 191 22.15 -24.69 -13.53
C GLU A 191 22.37 -26.20 -13.54
N ASP A 192 21.34 -27.00 -13.26
CA ASP A 192 21.41 -28.45 -13.33
C ASP A 192 21.64 -28.96 -14.76
N LEU A 193 20.97 -28.34 -15.75
CA LEU A 193 21.21 -28.64 -17.17
C LEU A 193 22.63 -28.32 -17.59
N ARG A 194 23.22 -27.20 -17.12
CA ARG A 194 24.62 -26.87 -17.38
C ARG A 194 25.57 -27.93 -16.84
N LYS A 195 25.40 -28.35 -15.58
CA LYS A 195 26.22 -29.41 -14.99
C LYS A 195 26.11 -30.72 -15.77
N SER A 196 24.89 -31.09 -16.17
CA SER A 196 24.68 -32.30 -16.98
C SER A 196 25.34 -32.19 -18.35
N LEU A 197 25.32 -31.00 -18.96
CA LEU A 197 25.98 -30.75 -20.25
C LEU A 197 27.51 -30.86 -20.11
N ASP A 198 28.09 -30.31 -19.05
CA ASP A 198 29.53 -30.40 -18.77
C ASP A 198 29.97 -31.87 -18.59
N VAL A 199 29.19 -32.67 -17.86
CA VAL A 199 29.45 -34.12 -17.72
C VAL A 199 29.37 -34.82 -19.08
N SER A 200 28.36 -34.53 -19.88
CA SER A 200 28.23 -35.11 -21.22
C SER A 200 29.42 -34.74 -22.12
N HIS A 201 29.87 -33.50 -22.07
CA HIS A 201 31.01 -33.02 -22.84
C HIS A 201 32.31 -33.71 -22.44
N ASN A 202 32.55 -33.87 -21.13
CA ASN A 202 33.71 -34.60 -20.63
C ASN A 202 33.69 -36.07 -21.06
N ASN A 203 32.54 -36.72 -21.01
CA ASN A 203 32.38 -38.10 -21.46
C ASN A 203 32.63 -38.23 -22.97
N GLU A 204 32.11 -37.31 -23.78
CA GLU A 204 32.35 -37.27 -25.22
C GLU A 204 33.85 -37.12 -25.52
N GLN A 205 34.54 -36.24 -24.79
CA GLN A 205 35.99 -36.06 -24.92
C GLN A 205 36.77 -37.32 -24.52
N GLU A 206 36.37 -37.99 -23.44
CA GLU A 206 36.99 -39.26 -23.02
C GLU A 206 36.80 -40.35 -24.08
N ILE A 207 35.59 -40.52 -24.59
CA ILE A 207 35.29 -41.49 -25.66
C ILE A 207 36.09 -41.14 -26.92
N SER A 208 36.15 -39.86 -27.31
CA SER A 208 36.93 -39.42 -28.47
C SER A 208 38.40 -39.77 -28.33
N ASN A 209 38.99 -39.57 -27.14
CA ASN A 209 40.37 -39.96 -26.86
C ASN A 209 40.58 -41.48 -26.91
N GLN A 210 39.64 -42.27 -26.36
CA GLN A 210 39.69 -43.73 -26.40
C GLN A 210 39.59 -44.26 -27.83
N VAL A 211 38.71 -43.69 -28.66
CA VAL A 211 38.58 -44.03 -30.08
C VAL A 211 39.89 -43.74 -30.81
N HIS A 212 40.47 -42.56 -30.59
CA HIS A 212 41.74 -42.17 -31.23
C HIS A 212 42.90 -43.10 -30.85
N GLU A 213 42.98 -43.53 -29.59
CA GLU A 213 44.00 -44.49 -29.16
C GLU A 213 43.75 -45.90 -29.75
N GLY A 214 42.48 -46.33 -29.80
CA GLY A 214 42.10 -47.58 -30.45
C GLY A 214 42.46 -47.61 -31.93
N GLU A 215 42.25 -46.50 -32.66
CA GLU A 215 42.65 -46.35 -34.07
C GLU A 215 44.16 -46.48 -34.26
N LYS A 216 44.98 -45.88 -33.38
CA LYS A 216 46.44 -46.04 -33.42
C LYS A 216 46.87 -47.49 -33.21
N GLN A 217 46.25 -48.18 -32.26
CA GLN A 217 46.54 -49.58 -32.01
C GLN A 217 46.15 -50.47 -33.19
N LEU A 218 44.99 -50.22 -33.79
CA LEU A 218 44.55 -50.90 -35.01
C LEU A 218 45.54 -50.69 -36.15
N GLU A 219 46.04 -49.47 -36.37
CA GLU A 219 47.02 -49.22 -37.42
C GLU A 219 48.35 -49.95 -37.15
N LYS A 220 48.79 -50.01 -35.89
CA LYS A 220 49.98 -50.79 -35.51
C LYS A 220 49.79 -52.27 -35.84
N TYR A 221 48.68 -52.87 -35.43
CA TYR A 221 48.39 -54.28 -35.74
C TYR A 221 48.21 -54.53 -37.23
N ARG A 222 47.67 -53.55 -37.98
CA ARG A 222 47.57 -53.62 -39.44
C ARG A 222 48.94 -53.75 -40.08
N ILE A 223 49.89 -52.88 -39.71
CA ILE A 223 51.27 -52.91 -40.21
C ILE A 223 51.96 -54.22 -39.81
N GLU A 224 51.79 -54.67 -38.56
CA GLU A 224 52.36 -55.93 -38.09
C GLU A 224 51.82 -57.14 -38.86
N SER A 225 50.51 -57.19 -39.12
CA SER A 225 49.89 -58.22 -39.94
C SER A 225 50.40 -58.21 -41.39
N GLU A 226 50.70 -57.02 -41.94
CA GLU A 226 51.27 -56.86 -43.28
C GLU A 226 52.71 -57.42 -43.32
N ASN A 227 53.56 -57.04 -42.36
CA ASN A 227 54.93 -57.56 -42.24
C ASN A 227 54.97 -59.09 -42.06
N LEU A 228 54.05 -59.65 -41.26
CA LEU A 228 53.95 -61.10 -41.07
C LEU A 228 53.54 -61.82 -42.36
N ARG A 229 52.66 -61.20 -43.17
CA ARG A 229 52.27 -61.72 -44.47
C ARG A 229 53.47 -61.74 -45.43
N ASP A 230 54.23 -60.65 -45.51
CA ASP A 230 55.44 -60.57 -46.34
C ASP A 230 56.47 -61.62 -45.93
N ARG A 231 56.68 -61.80 -44.62
CA ARG A 231 57.62 -62.82 -44.10
C ARG A 231 57.17 -64.24 -44.41
N LYS A 232 55.86 -64.50 -44.35
CA LYS A 232 55.28 -65.79 -44.75
C LYS A 232 55.54 -66.07 -46.24
N GLU A 233 55.37 -65.08 -47.11
CA GLU A 233 55.62 -65.20 -48.55
C GLU A 233 57.11 -65.43 -48.85
N GLU A 234 58.01 -64.74 -48.15
CA GLU A 234 59.45 -64.94 -48.26
C GLU A 234 59.86 -66.37 -47.86
N LEU A 235 59.39 -66.86 -46.71
CA LEU A 235 59.66 -68.21 -46.24
C LEU A 235 59.07 -69.27 -47.19
N ALA A 236 57.87 -69.04 -47.72
CA ALA A 236 57.28 -69.92 -48.73
C ALA A 236 58.17 -70.01 -49.99
N SER A 237 58.68 -68.88 -50.46
CA SER A 237 59.63 -68.83 -51.58
C SER A 237 60.94 -69.55 -51.28
N GLN A 238 61.47 -69.42 -50.06
CA GLN A 238 62.66 -70.15 -49.62
C GLN A 238 62.43 -71.66 -49.57
N ILE A 239 61.28 -72.10 -49.05
CA ILE A 239 60.87 -73.51 -49.04
C ILE A 239 60.75 -74.03 -50.46
N GLU A 240 60.13 -73.29 -51.37
CA GLU A 240 60.01 -73.66 -52.78
C GLU A 240 61.40 -73.82 -53.43
N HIS A 241 62.29 -72.86 -53.23
CA HIS A 241 63.66 -72.93 -53.74
C HIS A 241 64.43 -74.14 -53.19
N LEU A 242 64.34 -74.42 -51.88
CA LEU A 242 64.95 -75.60 -51.27
C LEU A 242 64.34 -76.89 -51.81
N THR A 243 63.02 -76.93 -51.96
CA THR A 243 62.29 -78.07 -52.53
C THR A 243 62.74 -78.34 -53.96
N ASN A 244 62.92 -77.30 -54.78
CA ASN A 244 63.42 -77.43 -56.14
C ASN A 244 64.89 -77.90 -56.16
N ARG A 245 65.75 -77.39 -55.25
CA ARG A 245 67.12 -77.89 -55.09
C ARG A 245 67.17 -79.37 -54.72
N ILE A 246 66.31 -79.80 -53.79
CA ILE A 246 66.21 -81.22 -53.40
C ILE A 246 65.72 -82.06 -54.57
N LYS A 247 64.68 -81.62 -55.31
CA LYS A 247 64.21 -82.31 -56.52
C LYS A 247 65.29 -82.43 -57.60
N SER A 248 66.15 -81.43 -57.73
CA SER A 248 67.30 -81.45 -58.66
C SER A 248 68.51 -82.23 -58.15
N SER A 249 68.52 -82.62 -56.88
CA SER A 249 69.57 -83.45 -56.30
C SER A 249 69.27 -84.93 -56.54
N LEU A 250 70.31 -85.71 -56.84
CA LEU A 250 70.16 -87.14 -57.11
C LEU A 250 69.63 -87.85 -55.83
N PRO A 251 68.52 -88.59 -55.89
CA PRO A 251 67.94 -89.21 -54.71
C PRO A 251 68.95 -90.20 -54.10
N LEU A 252 68.97 -90.24 -52.76
CA LEU A 252 69.89 -91.07 -51.98
C LEU A 252 69.82 -92.55 -52.37
N SER A 253 68.68 -93.04 -52.88
CA SER A 253 68.53 -94.39 -53.44
C SER A 253 69.40 -94.63 -54.67
N GLU A 254 69.45 -93.68 -55.62
CA GLU A 254 70.28 -93.76 -56.83
C GLU A 254 71.77 -93.59 -56.51
N VAL A 255 72.11 -92.67 -55.59
CA VAL A 255 73.49 -92.53 -55.09
C VAL A 255 73.94 -93.82 -54.39
N ARG A 256 73.07 -94.42 -53.55
CA ARG A 256 73.35 -95.68 -52.86
C ARG A 256 73.58 -96.83 -53.83
N GLU A 257 72.91 -96.84 -54.99
CA GLU A 257 73.10 -97.88 -56.02
C GLU A 257 74.47 -97.77 -56.70
N ALA A 258 75.00 -96.54 -56.90
CA ALA A 258 76.32 -96.28 -57.46
C ALA A 258 77.50 -96.37 -56.46
N MET A 259 77.22 -96.55 -55.16
CA MET A 259 78.26 -96.62 -54.10
C MET A 259 78.83 -98.04 -53.93
N CYS A 260 80.16 -98.14 -53.76
CA CYS A 260 80.81 -99.39 -53.41
C CYS A 260 80.47 -99.84 -51.96
N ASN A 261 80.58 -101.14 -51.69
CA ASN A 261 80.17 -101.73 -50.40
C ASN A 261 80.78 -101.05 -49.17
N ARG A 262 82.03 -100.59 -49.26
CA ARG A 262 82.73 -99.89 -48.18
C ARG A 262 82.15 -98.49 -47.89
N CYS A 263 81.63 -97.80 -48.91
CA CYS A 263 80.99 -96.50 -48.76
C CYS A 263 79.54 -96.62 -48.25
N LYS A 264 78.82 -97.69 -48.61
CA LYS A 264 77.48 -98.00 -48.06
C LYS A 264 77.53 -98.19 -46.54
N THR A 265 78.48 -98.99 -46.04
CA THR A 265 78.62 -99.24 -44.60
C THR A 265 78.99 -97.99 -43.81
N ARG A 266 79.76 -97.05 -44.40
CA ARG A 266 80.06 -95.76 -43.77
C ARG A 266 78.87 -94.81 -43.73
N LEU A 267 78.04 -94.80 -44.78
CA LEU A 267 76.82 -94.00 -44.82
C LEU A 267 75.81 -94.47 -43.77
N ASP A 268 75.66 -95.79 -43.60
CA ASP A 268 74.76 -96.38 -42.60
C ASP A 268 75.24 -96.16 -41.16
N GLN A 269 76.53 -95.90 -40.94
CA GLN A 269 77.08 -95.54 -39.63
C GLN A 269 76.89 -94.05 -39.28
N THR A 270 76.74 -93.17 -40.28
CA THR A 270 76.56 -91.72 -40.07
C THR A 270 75.10 -91.28 -40.20
N TYR A 271 74.26 -92.03 -40.91
CA TYR A 271 72.84 -91.77 -41.06
C TYR A 271 72.06 -92.22 -39.81
N LYS A 272 72.02 -91.36 -38.78
CA LYS A 272 71.00 -91.47 -37.73
C LYS A 272 69.69 -90.93 -38.30
N PRO A 273 68.58 -91.67 -38.23
CA PRO A 273 67.27 -91.08 -38.49
C PRO A 273 67.08 -89.93 -37.50
N PHE A 274 66.89 -88.72 -38.00
CA PHE A 274 66.35 -87.66 -37.17
C PHE A 274 64.97 -88.14 -36.73
N ALA A 275 64.82 -88.39 -35.43
CA ALA A 275 63.54 -88.70 -34.83
C ALA A 275 62.57 -87.57 -35.20
N MET A 276 61.45 -87.96 -35.79
CA MET A 276 60.29 -87.10 -35.97
C MET A 276 59.69 -86.83 -34.59
N ASP A 277 60.18 -85.82 -33.87
CA ASP A 277 59.35 -85.09 -32.91
C ASP A 277 58.51 -84.07 -33.71
N GLY A 278 57.57 -84.63 -34.48
CA GLY A 278 56.43 -83.88 -34.95
C GLY A 278 55.51 -83.64 -33.76
N THR A 279 55.77 -82.58 -33.00
CA THR A 279 54.71 -82.02 -32.15
C THR A 279 53.77 -81.28 -33.08
N ILE A 280 52.66 -81.95 -33.38
CA ILE A 280 51.45 -81.37 -33.94
C ILE A 280 51.03 -80.23 -33.01
N ILE A 281 50.73 -79.08 -33.61
CA ILE A 281 50.13 -77.92 -32.96
C ILE A 281 48.80 -78.37 -32.35
N GLU A 282 48.65 -78.29 -31.03
CA GLU A 282 47.31 -78.17 -30.44
C GLU A 282 46.89 -76.70 -30.55
N GLU A 283 45.85 -76.48 -31.36
CA GLU A 283 45.07 -75.26 -31.37
C GLU A 283 44.45 -75.05 -29.98
N GLU A 284 45.07 -74.23 -29.14
CA GLU A 284 44.37 -73.61 -28.02
C GLU A 284 43.56 -72.41 -28.54
N ASN A 285 42.39 -72.75 -29.05
CA ASN A 285 41.11 -72.13 -28.76
C ASN A 285 41.11 -70.60 -28.58
N GLU A 286 40.72 -69.91 -29.65
CA GLU A 286 40.05 -68.61 -29.56
C GLU A 286 38.85 -68.72 -28.60
N THR A 287 38.96 -68.22 -27.37
CA THR A 287 37.83 -67.74 -26.54
C THR A 287 38.32 -67.20 -25.19
N SER A 288 39.11 -66.13 -25.17
CA SER A 288 39.27 -65.36 -23.93
C SER A 288 39.80 -63.94 -24.12
N VAL A 289 39.20 -63.11 -24.98
CA VAL A 289 39.38 -61.65 -24.89
C VAL A 289 38.10 -60.89 -25.25
N LEU A 290 36.93 -61.36 -24.80
CA LEU A 290 35.69 -60.58 -24.82
C LEU A 290 34.82 -60.91 -23.60
N SER A 291 35.32 -60.64 -22.39
CA SER A 291 34.44 -60.57 -21.21
C SER A 291 34.93 -59.63 -20.11
N SER A 292 35.32 -58.41 -20.47
CA SER A 292 35.48 -57.35 -19.46
C SER A 292 35.36 -55.95 -20.04
N SER A 293 34.18 -55.58 -20.59
CA SER A 293 33.70 -54.18 -20.50
C SER A 293 32.29 -53.92 -21.07
N VAL A 294 31.32 -54.82 -20.91
CA VAL A 294 29.90 -54.44 -21.17
C VAL A 294 28.98 -55.07 -20.13
N ARG A 295 28.89 -54.43 -18.96
CA ARG A 295 27.64 -54.40 -18.18
C ARG A 295 27.17 -52.95 -18.15
N GLY A 296 26.36 -52.61 -19.15
CA GLY A 296 25.48 -51.46 -19.06
C GLY A 296 24.45 -51.67 -17.95
N SER A 297 24.36 -50.66 -17.09
CA SER A 297 23.20 -50.16 -16.36
C SER A 297 21.88 -50.91 -16.50
N ILE A 298 21.28 -51.27 -15.37
CA ILE A 298 19.87 -51.02 -15.00
C ILE A 298 19.78 -51.31 -13.49
N ASN A 299 19.74 -50.26 -12.67
CA ASN A 299 19.16 -50.34 -11.34
C ASN A 299 18.15 -49.20 -11.22
N VAL A 300 16.90 -49.56 -11.50
CA VAL A 300 15.71 -48.76 -11.30
C VAL A 300 15.40 -48.74 -9.80
N LEU A 301 15.31 -47.52 -9.26
CA LEU A 301 14.46 -47.07 -8.16
C LEU A 301 13.63 -48.15 -7.44
N LYS A 302 14.04 -48.51 -6.22
CA LYS A 302 13.14 -48.89 -5.12
C LYS A 302 13.77 -48.52 -3.77
N ARG A 303 13.30 -47.42 -3.19
CA ARG A 303 13.22 -47.06 -1.75
C ARG A 303 12.51 -45.71 -1.68
N SER A 304 11.28 -45.69 -1.15
CA SER A 304 10.95 -45.25 0.22
C SER A 304 10.81 -43.74 0.30
#